data_AF-A0A5C5WNZ5-F1
#
_entry.id   AF-A0A5C5WNZ5-F1
#
_cell.length_a   1.000
_cell.length_b   1.000
_cell.length_c   1.000
_cell.angle_alpha   90.00
_cell.angle_beta   90.00
_cell.angle_gamma   90.00
#
_symmetry.space_group_name_H-M   'P 1'
#
loop_
_entity.id
_entity.type
_entity.pdbx_description
1 polymer ?
#
loop_
_entity_poly.entity_id
_entity_poly.type
_entity_poly.pdbx_seq_one_letter_code
_entity_poly.pdbx_strand_id
1 'polypeptide(L)' 'MAETKMDDQKRIDCWKSEKAIWEKAAKLQDRSVANWMRLVCNEAAEKQLAEASKRKEGR' A
#
# COMPACT_ATOMS: atom_id res chain seq x y z
N MET A 1 -21.18 -14.38 -10.35
CA MET A 1 -20.60 -13.06 -10.03
C MET A 1 -19.74 -13.28 -8.79
N ALA A 2 -18.42 -13.06 -8.88
CA ALA A 2 -17.54 -13.30 -7.74
C ALA A 2 -17.89 -12.29 -6.64
N GLU A 3 -18.35 -12.79 -5.49
CA GLU A 3 -18.53 -12.00 -4.28
C GLU A 3 -17.15 -11.47 -3.87
N THR A 4 -16.88 -10.20 -4.17
CA THR A 4 -15.72 -9.50 -3.62
C THR A 4 -15.99 -9.35 -2.12
N LYS A 5 -15.61 -10.35 -1.33
CA LYS A 5 -15.62 -10.27 0.13
C LYS A 5 -14.82 -9.02 0.53
N MET A 6 -15.55 -7.99 0.92
CA MET A 6 -14.97 -6.86 1.64
C MET A 6 -14.48 -7.39 3.00
N ASP A 7 -13.43 -6.74 3.51
CA ASP A 7 -12.84 -6.93 4.84
C ASP A 7 -11.85 -8.09 5.06
N ASP A 8 -10.65 -7.92 4.51
CA ASP A 8 -9.42 -8.37 5.19
C ASP A 8 -8.71 -7.12 5.74
N GLN A 9 -9.35 -6.44 6.69
CA GLN A 9 -8.75 -5.28 7.35
C GLN A 9 -7.62 -5.76 8.27
N LYS A 10 -6.39 -5.74 7.77
CA LYS A 10 -5.21 -6.11 8.55
C LYS A 10 -4.82 -4.98 9.49
N ARG A 11 -4.71 -5.31 10.78
CA ARG A 11 -4.05 -4.46 11.77
C ARG A 11 -2.54 -4.60 11.62
N ILE A 12 -1.85 -3.48 11.58
CA ILE A 12 -0.40 -3.41 11.51
C ILE A 12 0.06 -2.64 12.74
N ASP A 13 0.82 -3.33 13.60
CA ASP A 13 1.54 -2.65 14.66
C ASP A 13 2.69 -1.84 14.05
N CYS A 14 2.83 -0.61 14.50
CA CYS A 14 3.88 0.30 14.05
C CYS A 14 4.40 1.10 15.23
N TRP A 15 5.65 1.56 15.11
CA TRP A 15 6.19 2.45 16.14
C TRP A 15 5.55 3.83 16.06
N LYS A 16 5.53 4.52 17.20
CA LYS A 16 4.93 5.86 17.31
C LYS A 16 5.58 6.86 16.35
N SER A 17 6.88 6.72 16.10
CA SER A 17 7.63 7.54 15.14
C SER A 17 7.18 7.30 13.70
N GLU A 18 6.98 6.04 13.30
CA GLU A 18 6.52 5.67 11.96
C GLU A 18 5.10 6.14 11.72
N LYS A 19 4.21 5.95 12.70
CA LYS A 19 2.83 6.44 12.63
C LYS A 19 2.78 7.95 12.37
N ALA A 20 3.61 8.73 13.07
CA ALA A 20 3.65 10.18 12.91
C ALA A 20 4.10 10.60 11.50
N ILE A 21 5.01 9.84 10.88
CA ILE A 21 5.44 10.06 9.49
C ILE A 21 4.27 9.77 8.54
N TRP A 22 3.57 8.66 8.73
CA TRP A 22 2.43 8.27 7.91
C TRP A 22 1.26 9.24 8.03
N GLU A 23 0.97 9.73 9.24
CA GLU A 23 -0.05 10.76 9.48
C GLU A 23 0.27 12.07 8.75
N LYS A 24 1.53 12.51 8.78
CA LYS A 24 1.96 13.70 8.03
C LYS A 24 1.82 13.49 6.52
N ALA A 25 2.28 12.35 6.00
CA ALA A 25 2.21 12.04 4.57
C ALA A 25 0.77 11.91 4.07
N ALA A 26 -0.11 11.26 4.85
CA ALA A 26 -1.53 11.13 4.53
C ALA A 26 -2.23 12.50 4.53
N LYS A 27 -1.92 13.37 5.51
CA LYS A 27 -2.47 14.72 5.61
C LYS A 27 -2.07 15.62 4.44
N LEU A 28 -0.84 15.50 3.93
CA LEU A 28 -0.40 16.23 2.73
C LEU A 28 -1.23 15.90 1.49
N GLN A 29 -1.85 14.72 1.45
CA GLN A 29 -2.68 14.26 0.34
C GLN A 29 -4.18 14.33 0.64
N ASP A 30 -4.58 14.97 1.74
CA ASP A 30 -5.96 15.06 2.24
C ASP A 30 -6.65 13.69 2.39
N ARG A 31 -5.91 12.70 2.91
CA ARG A 31 -6.38 11.31 3.06
C ARG A 31 -6.24 10.81 4.49
N SER A 32 -7.03 9.80 4.83
CA SER A 32 -6.82 9.02 6.04
C SER A 32 -5.56 8.15 5.90
N VAL A 33 -4.87 7.87 7.02
CA VAL A 33 -3.67 7.03 7.04
C VAL A 33 -3.94 5.65 6.42
N ALA A 34 -5.09 5.05 6.71
CA ALA A 34 -5.45 3.74 6.16
C ALA A 34 -5.57 3.78 4.63
N ASN A 35 -6.25 4.79 4.07
CA ASN A 35 -6.39 4.93 2.62
C ASN A 35 -5.05 5.26 1.96
N TRP A 36 -4.25 6.13 2.58
CA TRP A 36 -2.91 6.45 2.11
C TRP A 36 -2.01 5.20 2.09
N MET A 37 -1.99 4.44 3.18
CA MET A 37 -1.19 3.21 3.28
C MET A 37 -1.60 2.17 2.23
N ARG A 38 -2.91 2.00 1.98
CA ARG A 38 -3.41 1.10 0.95
C ARG A 38 -2.88 1.47 -0.44
N LEU A 39 -2.86 2.76 -0.77
CA LEU A 39 -2.35 3.24 -2.06
C LEU A 39 -0.86 2.98 -2.20
N VAL A 40 -0.08 3.36 -1.18
CA VAL A 40 1.37 3.16 -1.17
C VAL A 40 1.72 1.67 -1.33
N CYS A 41 1.03 0.79 -0.62
CA CYS A 41 1.23 -0.66 -0.75
C CYS A 41 0.89 -1.18 -2.15
N ASN A 42 -0.21 -0.70 -2.76
CA ASN A 42 -0.59 -1.10 -4.11
C ASN A 42 0.44 -0.62 -5.13
N GLU A 43 0.85 0.65 -5.08
CA GLU A 43 1.85 1.22 -5.98
C GLU A 43 3.20 0.50 -5.87
N ALA A 44 3.60 0.14 -4.65
CA ALA A 44 4.82 -0.63 -4.41
C ALA A 44 4.71 -2.04 -5.01
N ALA A 45 3.57 -2.71 -4.82
CA ALA A 45 3.33 -4.03 -5.39
C ALA A 45 3.33 -4.01 -6.93
N GLU A 46 2.68 -3.02 -7.55
CA GLU A 46 2.65 -2.86 -9.00
C GLU A 46 4.05 -2.63 -9.58
N LYS A 47 4.88 -1.81 -8.92
CA LYS A 47 6.28 -1.59 -9.32
C LYS A 47 7.09 -2.88 -9.25
N GLN A 48 6.96 -3.63 -8.15
CA GLN A 48 7.64 -4.92 -7.99
C GLN A 48 7.22 -5.93 -9.06
N LEU A 49 5.93 -6.00 -9.39
CA LEU A 49 5.42 -6.86 -10.46
C LEU A 49 5.94 -6.43 -11.84
N ALA A 50 5.96 -5.13 -12.13
CA ALA A 50 6.49 -4.61 -13.39
C ALA A 50 8.00 -4.91 -13.56
N GLU A 51 8.79 -4.76 -12.48
CA GLU A 51 10.21 -5.12 -12.48
C GLU A 51 10.42 -6.63 -12.63
N ALA A 52 9.62 -7.45 -11.96
CA ALA A 52 9.68 -8.91 -12.07
C ALA A 52 9.32 -9.39 -13.49
N SER A 53 8.34 -8.76 -14.14
CA SER A 53 7.95 -9.08 -15.52
C SER A 53 9.07 -8.76 -16.51
N LYS A 54 9.74 -7.61 -16.39
CA LYS A 54 10.92 -7.27 -17.21
C LYS A 54 12.06 -8.27 -17.07
N ARG A 55 12.25 -8.84 -15.88
CA ARG A 55 13.29 -9.86 -15.63
C ARG A 55 12.99 -11.22 -16.25
N LYS A 56 11.72 -11.52 -16.56
CA LYS A 56 11.33 -12.78 -17.22
C LYS A 56 11.39 -12.72 -18.75
N GLU A 57 11.17 -11.55 -19.36
CA GLU A 57 11.25 -11.40 -20.83
C GLU A 57 12.68 -11.25 -21.37
N GLY A 58 13.65 -10.86 -20.53
CA GLY A 58 15.06 -10.74 -20.92
C GLY A 58 15.88 -12.01 -20.76
N ARG A 59 15.25 -13.19 -20.63
CA ARG A 59 15.94 -14.47 -20.38
C ARG A 59 15.56 -15.53 -21.39
#